data_AF-A0A8H7JCK2-F1
#
_entry.id   AF-A0A8H7JCK2-F1
#
_cell.length_a   1.000
_cell.length_b   1.000
_cell.length_c   1.000
_cell.angle_alpha   90.00
_cell.angle_beta   90.00
_cell.angle_gamma   90.00
#
_symmetry.space_group_name_H-M   'P 1'
#
loop_
_entity.id
_entity.type
_entity.pdbx_description
1 polymer ?
#
loop_
_entity_poly.entity_id
_entity_poly.type
_entity_poly.pdbx_seq_one_letter_code
_entity_poly.pdbx_strand_id
1 'polypeptide(L)'
;MVATRSKVRRASTPLSSPPPSPPPSPAPPTPSYAFNSSSSSYYTDDQSDSCYGGDHGVNDESEPDTGSNSDDESEYDGNHEEHCDHHSTSLATHCNGRTYAGKRCSRKAHVFEDGMLPVCRSHQWYRGLGDYGKAGRCQARAECSYVCNRIVPYAPPFHFCDEHQKGTEALPCYITRLPTELRLMIFRYLFPSVIKPERVHRIDPESAYTAVLFVNRQFHEEAALLVYSELKFQVRIWPTFIELFGRRWDREDICHIFKELTKALCQPAARRIRHLDVKINFAFMQSNIRGFTGIDRSYEEYELYQLRDTIRKFVEVISPPPSDANPSGLKRLSITPAPSCRQLWQSDEATAAIFFVLQPFSTLRPIGRVVLHSPPRPTLYTYRERNFISVIADLHKDNHYCMGRKQWIALMTFGTEPAKSCQEISEAAALGAAYRKIEDFARLIYKQDAIDRTETDVKQAWTSSIFQGIERVLHIARVAYEDGDLECLKKIHEAILKRWIAAHQQQMQLFAAVAASVSDMFDGDVASRDEGYPEAFDFKDIHPAKQTHEAKDEWPEIPTKPPMPKLKGPGLTVEEKRQKVVVVKDGEKTEWAKTPAVVRQLRAYKQTNP
;
A
#
# COMPACT_ATOMS: atom_id res chain seq x y z
N MET A 1 26.61 -43.98 -46.37
CA MET A 1 26.29 -43.97 -44.93
C MET A 1 24.83 -43.58 -44.78
N VAL A 2 23.97 -44.56 -44.49
CA VAL A 2 22.51 -44.41 -44.43
C VAL A 2 22.12 -44.16 -42.98
N ALA A 3 21.51 -43.01 -42.69
CA ALA A 3 21.06 -42.65 -41.34
C ALA A 3 19.62 -43.10 -41.12
N THR A 4 19.43 -44.05 -40.20
CA THR A 4 18.13 -44.56 -39.76
C THR A 4 17.47 -43.59 -38.78
N ARG A 5 16.24 -43.15 -39.09
CA ARG A 5 15.34 -42.41 -38.18
C ARG A 5 14.61 -43.40 -37.26
N SER A 6 14.83 -43.31 -35.96
CA SER A 6 14.05 -44.00 -34.93
C SER A 6 12.74 -43.24 -34.65
N LYS A 7 11.60 -43.93 -34.81
CA LYS A 7 10.27 -43.46 -34.40
C LYS A 7 10.00 -43.91 -32.96
N VAL A 8 9.93 -42.97 -32.03
CA VAL A 8 9.44 -43.22 -30.66
C VAL A 8 7.95 -42.90 -30.61
N ARG A 9 7.11 -43.93 -30.38
CA ARG A 9 5.68 -43.79 -30.08
C ARG A 9 5.54 -43.34 -28.61
N ARG A 10 4.94 -42.17 -28.36
CA ARG A 10 4.43 -41.80 -27.03
C ARG A 10 3.06 -42.46 -26.83
N ALA A 11 2.95 -43.24 -25.76
CA ALA A 11 1.67 -43.69 -25.23
C ALA A 11 1.00 -42.53 -24.48
N SER A 12 -0.26 -42.27 -24.79
CA SER A 12 -1.10 -41.28 -24.12
C SER A 12 -1.75 -41.92 -22.89
N THR A 13 -1.37 -41.49 -21.69
CA THR A 13 -2.10 -41.77 -20.46
C THR A 13 -3.31 -40.83 -20.35
N PRO A 14 -4.50 -41.32 -19.92
CA PRO A 14 -5.64 -40.44 -19.68
C PRO A 14 -5.38 -39.55 -18.45
N LEU A 15 -5.74 -38.27 -18.56
CA LEU A 15 -5.72 -37.30 -17.46
C LEU A 15 -6.75 -37.71 -16.40
N SER A 16 -6.28 -38.02 -15.20
CA SER A 16 -7.13 -38.19 -14.02
C SER A 16 -7.81 -36.87 -13.68
N SER A 17 -9.13 -36.91 -13.47
CA SER A 17 -9.93 -35.78 -13.03
C SER A 17 -9.44 -35.24 -11.68
N PRO A 18 -9.44 -33.90 -11.48
CA PRO A 18 -9.09 -33.32 -10.20
C PRO A 18 -10.12 -33.66 -9.11
N PRO A 19 -9.70 -33.77 -7.84
CA PRO A 19 -10.61 -34.03 -6.73
C PRO A 19 -11.60 -32.86 -6.52
N PRO A 20 -12.82 -33.13 -6.01
CA PRO A 20 -13.81 -32.10 -5.73
C PRO A 20 -13.30 -31.13 -4.64
N SER A 21 -13.67 -29.85 -4.81
CA SER A 21 -13.29 -28.80 -3.87
C SER A 21 -14.04 -28.95 -2.54
N PRO A 22 -13.43 -28.58 -1.39
CA PRO A 22 -14.09 -28.58 -0.10
C PRO A 22 -15.22 -27.54 -0.05
N PRO A 23 -16.27 -27.77 0.76
CA PRO A 23 -17.39 -26.85 0.90
C PRO A 23 -16.95 -25.51 1.54
N PRO A 24 -17.64 -24.40 1.20
CA PRO A 24 -17.31 -23.08 1.75
C PRO A 24 -17.62 -22.99 3.24
N SER A 25 -16.72 -22.37 4.00
CA SER A 25 -16.93 -22.06 5.42
C SER A 25 -18.07 -21.06 5.61
N PRO A 26 -18.85 -21.16 6.71
CA PRO A 26 -19.94 -20.24 6.99
C PRO A 26 -19.44 -18.80 7.18
N ALA A 27 -20.16 -17.85 6.58
CA ALA A 27 -19.85 -16.43 6.65
C ALA A 27 -20.05 -15.87 8.07
N PRO A 28 -19.17 -14.97 8.55
CA PRO A 28 -19.36 -14.29 9.83
C PRO A 28 -20.53 -13.30 9.78
N PRO A 29 -21.21 -13.06 10.92
CA PRO A 29 -22.37 -12.18 10.97
C PRO A 29 -22.00 -10.73 10.66
N THR A 30 -22.77 -10.11 9.75
CA THR A 30 -22.67 -8.69 9.38
C THR A 30 -23.19 -7.79 10.50
N PRO A 31 -22.45 -6.76 10.94
CA PRO A 31 -22.95 -5.78 11.90
C PRO A 31 -23.94 -4.81 11.23
N SER A 32 -25.13 -4.70 11.80
CA SER A 32 -26.17 -3.76 11.37
C SER A 32 -25.83 -2.34 11.82
N TYR A 33 -25.47 -1.46 10.89
CA TYR A 33 -25.43 -0.01 11.13
C TYR A 33 -26.71 0.62 10.59
N ALA A 34 -27.59 1.05 11.49
CA ALA A 34 -28.76 1.84 11.16
C ALA A 34 -28.35 3.28 10.86
N PHE A 35 -28.63 3.75 9.64
CA PHE A 35 -28.53 5.16 9.27
C PHE A 35 -29.80 5.89 9.70
N ASN A 36 -29.68 6.84 10.63
CA ASN A 36 -30.73 7.83 10.92
C ASN A 36 -30.59 8.98 9.93
N SER A 37 -31.60 9.17 9.08
CA SER A 37 -31.74 10.32 8.19
C SER A 37 -32.92 11.16 8.64
N SER A 38 -32.64 12.24 9.38
CA SER A 38 -33.60 13.29 9.71
C SER A 38 -33.55 14.37 8.63
N SER A 39 -34.51 14.34 7.70
CA SER A 39 -34.77 15.44 6.78
C SER A 39 -35.96 16.26 7.28
N SER A 40 -35.65 17.53 7.56
CA SER A 40 -36.55 18.63 7.87
C SER A 40 -37.53 18.90 6.73
N SER A 41 -38.81 19.05 7.06
CA SER A 41 -39.91 19.42 6.16
C SER A 41 -40.39 20.84 6.49
N TYR A 42 -40.37 21.75 5.52
CA TYR A 42 -41.25 22.92 5.49
C TYR A 42 -41.49 23.31 4.03
N TYR A 43 -42.74 23.21 3.59
CA TYR A 43 -43.46 24.21 2.78
C TYR A 43 -44.90 23.69 2.58
N THR A 44 -45.85 24.44 3.14
CA THR A 44 -47.27 24.44 2.79
C THR A 44 -47.53 25.68 1.95
N ASP A 45 -48.33 25.54 0.89
CA ASP A 45 -49.36 26.47 0.39
C ASP A 45 -49.90 25.85 -0.92
N ASP A 46 -51.16 25.40 -1.04
CA ASP A 46 -52.47 26.08 -1.11
C ASP A 46 -52.78 26.71 -2.50
N GLN A 47 -54.03 26.47 -2.96
CA GLN A 47 -54.75 27.05 -4.13
C GLN A 47 -54.37 26.49 -5.52
N SER A 48 -55.25 26.31 -6.51
CA SER A 48 -56.68 26.57 -6.72
C SER A 48 -57.14 25.95 -8.06
N ASP A 49 -58.46 25.87 -8.23
CA ASP A 49 -59.31 25.62 -9.41
C ASP A 49 -58.74 25.74 -10.84
N SER A 50 -59.21 24.87 -11.75
CA SER A 50 -60.06 25.30 -12.89
C SER A 50 -60.35 24.17 -13.90
N CYS A 51 -61.54 24.28 -14.49
CA CYS A 51 -62.21 23.39 -15.44
C CYS A 51 -61.68 23.49 -16.88
N TYR A 52 -61.82 22.41 -17.67
CA TYR A 52 -62.19 22.28 -19.11
C TYR A 52 -61.95 20.79 -19.45
N GLY A 53 -62.84 19.96 -19.98
CA GLY A 53 -63.87 20.18 -21.00
C GLY A 53 -63.28 19.88 -22.38
N GLY A 54 -63.56 18.71 -22.98
CA GLY A 54 -63.15 18.42 -24.37
C GLY A 54 -63.19 16.94 -24.74
N ASP A 55 -64.24 16.58 -25.50
CA ASP A 55 -64.54 15.28 -26.09
C ASP A 55 -64.09 15.22 -27.58
N HIS A 56 -64.23 14.05 -28.23
CA HIS A 56 -63.91 13.68 -29.63
C HIS A 56 -62.47 13.15 -29.89
N GLY A 57 -62.21 12.09 -30.66
CA GLY A 57 -63.04 11.16 -31.44
C GLY A 57 -62.18 10.48 -32.54
N VAL A 58 -62.31 9.14 -32.67
CA VAL A 58 -62.41 8.34 -33.92
C VAL A 58 -61.20 8.22 -34.89
N ASN A 59 -61.04 7.01 -35.45
CA ASN A 59 -60.25 6.53 -36.62
C ASN A 59 -58.78 6.12 -36.40
N ASP A 60 -58.19 5.09 -37.05
CA ASP A 60 -58.63 3.99 -37.92
C ASP A 60 -57.40 3.06 -38.15
N GLU A 61 -57.66 1.81 -38.52
CA GLU A 61 -56.88 0.81 -39.29
C GLU A 61 -55.33 0.78 -39.29
N SER A 62 -54.74 -0.41 -39.07
CA SER A 62 -54.01 -1.22 -40.08
C SER A 62 -53.12 -2.33 -39.47
N GLU A 63 -53.30 -3.57 -39.95
CA GLU A 63 -52.37 -4.71 -39.80
C GLU A 63 -51.07 -4.49 -40.63
N PRO A 64 -49.99 -5.29 -40.47
CA PRO A 64 -49.93 -6.59 -41.17
C PRO A 64 -49.20 -7.74 -40.43
N ASP A 65 -49.59 -8.95 -40.81
CA ASP A 65 -48.90 -10.23 -40.58
C ASP A 65 -47.45 -10.27 -41.11
N THR A 66 -46.55 -10.87 -40.33
CA THR A 66 -45.39 -11.61 -40.85
C THR A 66 -45.09 -12.80 -39.96
N GLY A 67 -45.27 -14.00 -40.51
CA GLY A 67 -44.87 -15.25 -39.89
C GLY A 67 -43.37 -15.50 -39.93
N SER A 68 -42.89 -16.28 -38.96
CA SER A 68 -41.65 -17.04 -39.08
C SER A 68 -41.72 -18.27 -38.19
N ASN A 69 -41.81 -19.44 -38.84
CA ASN A 69 -41.68 -20.76 -38.24
C ASN A 69 -40.22 -21.01 -37.85
N SER A 70 -40.00 -21.59 -36.68
CA SER A 70 -38.91 -22.55 -36.47
C SER A 70 -39.22 -23.43 -35.26
N ASP A 71 -39.46 -24.69 -35.55
CA ASP A 71 -39.80 -25.78 -34.65
C ASP A 71 -38.61 -26.20 -33.78
N ASP A 72 -38.78 -26.21 -32.46
CA ASP A 72 -38.03 -27.07 -31.54
C ASP A 72 -38.93 -27.34 -30.33
N GLU A 73 -39.81 -28.34 -30.48
CA GLU A 73 -40.79 -28.71 -29.47
C GLU A 73 -40.16 -29.61 -28.39
N SER A 74 -39.87 -29.01 -27.24
CA SER A 74 -39.91 -29.71 -25.96
C SER A 74 -41.29 -29.52 -25.35
N GLU A 75 -42.27 -30.32 -25.79
CA GLU A 75 -43.60 -30.43 -25.18
C GLU A 75 -43.48 -31.05 -23.77
N TYR A 76 -43.18 -30.23 -22.75
CA TYR A 76 -43.66 -30.42 -21.37
C TYR A 76 -43.41 -29.17 -20.48
N ASP A 77 -43.73 -27.97 -20.99
CA ASP A 77 -43.61 -26.71 -20.23
C ASP A 77 -44.98 -26.29 -19.64
N GLY A 78 -45.65 -27.24 -18.98
CA GLY A 78 -46.94 -27.00 -18.33
C GLY A 78 -46.78 -26.07 -17.12
N ASN A 79 -47.28 -24.83 -17.23
CA ASN A 79 -47.54 -23.84 -16.16
C ASN A 79 -46.74 -24.04 -14.86
N HIS A 80 -45.41 -23.98 -14.94
CA HIS A 80 -44.55 -23.97 -13.74
C HIS A 80 -44.97 -22.86 -12.77
N GLU A 81 -45.40 -21.71 -13.31
CA GLU A 81 -45.84 -20.54 -12.54
C GLU A 81 -47.01 -20.84 -11.60
N GLU A 82 -47.91 -21.76 -11.95
CA GLU A 82 -49.09 -22.09 -11.16
C GLU A 82 -48.79 -23.09 -10.02
N HIS A 83 -47.70 -23.85 -10.15
CA HIS A 83 -47.35 -24.97 -9.25
C HIS A 83 -46.10 -24.71 -8.41
N CYS A 84 -45.42 -23.58 -8.61
CA CYS A 84 -44.19 -23.24 -7.93
C CYS A 84 -44.41 -22.08 -6.93
N ASP A 85 -44.17 -22.36 -5.66
CA ASP A 85 -44.38 -21.40 -4.55
C ASP A 85 -43.58 -20.10 -4.73
N HIS A 86 -42.46 -20.16 -5.47
CA HIS A 86 -41.61 -19.00 -5.76
C HIS A 86 -42.26 -18.00 -6.74
N HIS A 87 -43.27 -18.41 -7.51
CA HIS A 87 -44.00 -17.57 -8.45
C HIS A 87 -45.39 -17.15 -7.95
N SER A 88 -45.82 -17.63 -6.77
CA SER A 88 -47.16 -17.39 -6.24
C SER A 88 -47.47 -15.87 -6.11
N THR A 89 -48.13 -15.34 -7.13
CA THR A 89 -48.55 -13.94 -7.20
C THR A 89 -49.81 -13.72 -6.39
N SER A 90 -49.74 -13.83 -5.05
CA SER A 90 -50.81 -13.26 -4.20
C SER A 90 -51.01 -11.75 -4.49
N LEU A 91 -49.95 -11.11 -5.03
CA LEU A 91 -49.89 -9.71 -5.45
C LEU A 91 -50.67 -9.38 -6.73
N ALA A 92 -51.05 -10.35 -7.57
CA ALA A 92 -51.85 -10.05 -8.78
C ALA A 92 -53.25 -9.53 -8.43
N THR A 93 -53.70 -9.73 -7.18
CA THR A 93 -55.03 -9.31 -6.69
C THR A 93 -55.04 -7.93 -6.03
N HIS A 94 -53.87 -7.35 -5.73
CA HIS A 94 -53.74 -6.08 -5.02
C HIS A 94 -53.21 -4.95 -5.90
N CYS A 95 -53.60 -3.72 -5.57
CA CYS A 95 -53.21 -2.53 -6.31
C CYS A 95 -51.70 -2.26 -6.21
N ASN A 96 -51.04 -2.11 -7.36
CA ASN A 96 -49.62 -1.74 -7.45
C ASN A 96 -49.33 -0.25 -7.14
N GLY A 97 -50.37 0.57 -6.96
CA GLY A 97 -50.23 1.97 -6.60
C GLY A 97 -49.67 2.16 -5.18
N ARG A 98 -48.93 3.25 -4.98
CA ARG A 98 -48.49 3.70 -3.65
C ARG A 98 -49.43 4.77 -3.12
N THR A 99 -49.73 4.73 -1.82
CA THR A 99 -50.44 5.81 -1.13
C THR A 99 -49.57 7.06 -1.06
N TYR A 100 -50.14 8.21 -0.72
CA TYR A 100 -49.38 9.46 -0.51
C TYR A 100 -48.25 9.33 0.53
N ALA A 101 -48.37 8.39 1.48
CA ALA A 101 -47.32 8.06 2.45
C ALA A 101 -46.25 7.09 1.92
N GLY A 102 -46.23 6.79 0.61
CA GLY A 102 -45.27 5.89 -0.03
C GLY A 102 -45.49 4.39 0.23
N LYS A 103 -46.52 4.02 1.00
CA LYS A 103 -46.85 2.61 1.32
C LYS A 103 -47.62 1.94 0.17
N ARG A 104 -47.48 0.63 0.00
CA ARG A 104 -48.25 -0.13 -0.99
C ARG A 104 -49.76 -0.06 -0.68
N CYS A 105 -50.58 0.06 -1.71
CA CYS A 105 -52.03 0.07 -1.57
C CYS A 105 -52.56 -1.35 -1.23
N SER A 106 -53.35 -1.48 -0.18
CA SER A 106 -53.98 -2.76 0.20
C SER A 106 -55.28 -3.06 -0.56
N ARG A 107 -55.81 -2.11 -1.33
CA ARG A 107 -57.08 -2.28 -2.07
C ARG A 107 -56.93 -3.32 -3.18
N LYS A 108 -58.00 -4.06 -3.45
CA LYS A 108 -58.07 -4.99 -4.59
C LYS A 108 -57.86 -4.22 -5.89
N ALA A 109 -57.00 -4.76 -6.75
CA ALA A 109 -56.79 -4.22 -8.08
C ALA A 109 -57.94 -4.60 -9.02
N HIS A 110 -58.18 -3.76 -10.02
CA HIS A 110 -58.90 -4.18 -11.21
C HIS A 110 -57.88 -4.69 -12.23
N VAL A 111 -58.14 -5.84 -12.85
CA VAL A 111 -57.33 -6.35 -13.96
C VAL A 111 -57.72 -5.56 -15.20
N PHE A 112 -56.76 -4.96 -15.88
CA PHE A 112 -56.98 -4.14 -17.07
C PHE A 112 -56.44 -4.85 -18.32
N GLU A 113 -56.61 -4.24 -19.48
CA GLU A 113 -56.05 -4.67 -20.76
C GLU A 113 -54.55 -5.03 -20.65
N ASP A 114 -54.13 -5.98 -21.48
CA ASP A 114 -52.76 -6.50 -21.51
C ASP A 114 -51.73 -5.36 -21.63
N GLY A 115 -50.72 -5.39 -20.76
CA GLY A 115 -49.63 -4.41 -20.74
C GLY A 115 -49.77 -3.28 -19.71
N MET A 116 -50.83 -3.23 -18.90
CA MET A 116 -51.01 -2.23 -17.83
C MET A 116 -50.90 -2.81 -16.43
N LEU A 117 -50.42 -2.00 -15.48
CA LEU A 117 -50.32 -2.40 -14.07
C LEU A 117 -51.71 -2.59 -13.45
N PRO A 118 -51.95 -3.66 -12.66
CA PRO A 118 -53.18 -3.80 -11.90
C PRO A 118 -53.22 -2.75 -10.78
N VAL A 119 -54.18 -1.83 -10.87
CA VAL A 119 -54.42 -0.74 -9.89
C VAL A 119 -55.89 -0.68 -9.47
N CYS A 120 -56.17 -0.13 -8.29
CA CYS A 120 -57.55 0.12 -7.85
C CYS A 120 -58.06 1.44 -8.43
N ARG A 121 -59.38 1.69 -8.39
CA ARG A 121 -60.00 2.92 -8.93
C ARG A 121 -59.37 4.21 -8.41
N SER A 122 -58.96 4.27 -7.13
CA SER A 122 -58.32 5.46 -6.57
C SER A 122 -56.88 5.71 -7.07
N HIS A 123 -56.26 4.71 -7.69
CA HIS A 123 -54.95 4.80 -8.34
C HIS A 123 -55.08 4.69 -9.87
N GLN A 124 -56.29 4.82 -10.41
CA GLN A 124 -56.52 4.79 -11.85
C GLN A 124 -55.82 5.95 -12.58
N TRP A 125 -55.52 7.04 -11.88
CA TRP A 125 -54.75 8.17 -12.41
C TRP A 125 -53.33 7.79 -12.86
N TYR A 126 -52.74 6.70 -12.34
CA TYR A 126 -51.48 6.15 -12.85
C TYR A 126 -51.59 5.71 -14.32
N ARG A 127 -52.80 5.47 -14.86
CA ARG A 127 -53.06 5.12 -16.27
C ARG A 127 -52.74 6.26 -17.23
N GLY A 128 -52.91 7.52 -16.80
CA GLY A 128 -52.76 8.69 -17.67
C GLY A 128 -51.35 9.30 -17.69
N LEU A 129 -50.46 8.88 -16.79
CA LEU A 129 -49.11 9.44 -16.64
C LEU A 129 -48.06 8.72 -17.50
N GLY A 130 -48.40 8.31 -18.73
CA GLY A 130 -47.45 7.71 -19.67
C GLY A 130 -46.82 6.41 -19.16
N ASP A 131 -45.50 6.33 -19.13
CA ASP A 131 -44.76 5.09 -18.84
C ASP A 131 -44.98 4.54 -17.41
N TYR A 132 -45.49 5.35 -16.48
CA TYR A 132 -45.77 4.91 -15.10
C TYR A 132 -46.94 3.93 -14.97
N GLY A 133 -47.82 3.85 -15.97
CA GLY A 133 -48.94 2.90 -16.01
C GLY A 133 -48.62 1.57 -16.69
N LYS A 134 -47.52 1.51 -17.44
CA LYS A 134 -47.12 0.32 -18.20
C LYS A 134 -46.60 -0.76 -17.27
N ALA A 135 -47.06 -1.99 -17.49
CA ALA A 135 -46.56 -3.18 -16.81
C ALA A 135 -45.34 -3.73 -17.56
N GLY A 136 -44.24 -3.91 -16.85
CA GLY A 136 -43.18 -4.85 -17.20
C GLY A 136 -43.39 -6.19 -16.49
N ARG A 137 -42.63 -7.20 -16.92
CA ARG A 137 -42.50 -8.47 -16.18
C ARG A 137 -41.11 -8.56 -15.58
N CYS A 138 -41.04 -9.09 -14.37
CA CYS A 138 -39.79 -9.28 -13.65
C CYS A 138 -38.89 -10.26 -14.41
N GLN A 139 -37.73 -9.79 -14.88
CA GLN A 139 -36.79 -10.57 -15.70
C GLN A 139 -35.75 -11.35 -14.89
N ALA A 140 -35.78 -11.26 -13.55
CA ALA A 140 -34.93 -12.04 -12.68
C ALA A 140 -35.30 -13.52 -12.72
N ARG A 141 -34.32 -14.43 -12.60
CA ARG A 141 -34.62 -15.85 -12.33
C ARG A 141 -34.93 -16.03 -10.84
N ALA A 142 -35.98 -16.75 -10.54
CA ALA A 142 -36.30 -17.17 -9.18
C ALA A 142 -35.39 -18.35 -8.75
N GLU A 143 -35.46 -18.76 -7.48
CA GLU A 143 -34.66 -19.86 -6.93
C GLU A 143 -34.90 -21.20 -7.64
N CYS A 144 -36.11 -21.41 -8.19
CA CYS A 144 -36.44 -22.55 -9.05
C CYS A 144 -35.78 -22.51 -10.43
N SER A 145 -34.94 -21.51 -10.72
CA SER A 145 -34.25 -21.27 -12.00
C SER A 145 -35.11 -20.79 -13.17
N TYR A 146 -36.44 -20.67 -13.01
CA TYR A 146 -37.35 -20.07 -14.00
C TYR A 146 -37.42 -18.54 -13.86
N VAL A 147 -37.84 -17.84 -14.92
CA VAL A 147 -38.00 -16.38 -14.89
C VAL A 147 -39.16 -16.01 -13.97
N CYS A 148 -38.95 -15.05 -13.07
CA CYS A 148 -39.89 -14.66 -12.03
C CYS A 148 -41.25 -14.24 -12.61
N ASN A 149 -41.25 -13.50 -13.72
CA ASN A 149 -42.43 -13.07 -14.50
C ASN A 149 -43.50 -12.27 -13.76
N ARG A 150 -43.29 -11.93 -12.48
CA ARG A 150 -44.18 -11.07 -11.70
C ARG A 150 -44.35 -9.71 -12.36
N ILE A 151 -45.58 -9.21 -12.38
CA ILE A 151 -45.93 -7.91 -12.95
C ILE A 151 -45.32 -6.80 -12.08
N VAL A 152 -44.66 -5.84 -12.73
CA VAL A 152 -43.91 -4.74 -12.09
C VAL A 152 -44.04 -3.46 -12.92
N PRO A 153 -43.76 -2.27 -12.36
CA PRO A 153 -43.70 -1.05 -13.15
C PRO A 153 -42.66 -1.15 -14.27
N TYR A 154 -43.02 -0.69 -15.46
CA TYR A 154 -42.10 -0.63 -16.60
C TYR A 154 -40.98 0.39 -16.33
N ALA A 155 -39.77 -0.12 -16.19
CA ALA A 155 -38.53 0.63 -15.93
C ALA A 155 -37.37 0.07 -16.78
N PRO A 156 -37.16 0.52 -18.03
CA PRO A 156 -36.10 -0.02 -18.89
C PRO A 156 -34.71 0.32 -18.35
N PRO A 157 -33.66 -0.49 -18.61
CA PRO A 157 -33.66 -1.68 -19.47
C PRO A 157 -34.12 -2.98 -18.80
N PHE A 158 -34.23 -3.03 -17.46
CA PHE A 158 -34.66 -4.22 -16.73
C PHE A 158 -35.71 -3.88 -15.68
N HIS A 159 -36.78 -4.67 -15.64
CA HIS A 159 -37.86 -4.50 -14.67
C HIS A 159 -37.74 -5.57 -13.59
N PHE A 160 -37.67 -5.16 -12.31
CA PHE A 160 -37.55 -6.07 -11.18
C PHE A 160 -38.68 -5.85 -10.19
N CYS A 161 -39.17 -6.93 -9.57
CA CYS A 161 -40.11 -6.83 -8.47
C CYS A 161 -39.38 -6.40 -7.19
N ASP A 162 -40.10 -5.87 -6.20
CA ASP A 162 -39.49 -5.39 -4.95
C ASP A 162 -38.64 -6.45 -4.21
N GLU A 163 -38.89 -7.74 -4.45
CA GLU A 163 -38.04 -8.83 -3.96
C GLU A 163 -36.68 -8.85 -4.68
N HIS A 164 -36.69 -8.87 -6.01
CA HIS A 164 -35.47 -8.93 -6.82
C HIS A 164 -34.75 -7.59 -7.00
N GLN A 165 -35.41 -6.46 -6.73
CA GLN A 165 -34.80 -5.12 -6.77
C GLN A 165 -33.73 -4.95 -5.68
N LYS A 166 -33.81 -5.74 -4.60
CA LYS A 166 -32.82 -5.76 -3.52
C LYS A 166 -31.55 -6.55 -3.88
N GLY A 167 -31.51 -7.14 -5.07
CA GLY A 167 -30.43 -8.01 -5.55
C GLY A 167 -30.97 -9.39 -5.88
N THR A 168 -30.45 -9.99 -6.96
CA THR A 168 -30.70 -11.37 -7.34
C THR A 168 -29.41 -11.92 -7.94
N GLU A 169 -29.02 -13.12 -7.52
CA GLU A 169 -27.84 -13.81 -8.08
C GLU A 169 -28.12 -14.37 -9.49
N ALA A 170 -29.38 -14.35 -9.91
CA ALA A 170 -29.87 -15.13 -11.03
C ALA A 170 -30.11 -14.28 -12.30
N LEU A 171 -29.71 -12.99 -12.28
CA LEU A 171 -29.68 -12.19 -13.50
C LEU A 171 -28.51 -12.62 -14.39
N PRO A 172 -28.74 -12.82 -15.69
CA PRO A 172 -27.64 -13.01 -16.62
C PRO A 172 -26.76 -11.75 -16.62
N CYS A 173 -25.50 -11.90 -16.23
CA CYS A 173 -24.52 -10.83 -16.39
C CYS A 173 -24.24 -10.67 -17.89
N TYR A 174 -24.93 -9.76 -18.58
CA TYR A 174 -24.72 -9.56 -20.01
C TYR A 174 -23.28 -9.20 -20.36
N ILE A 175 -22.55 -8.59 -19.42
CA ILE A 175 -21.12 -8.33 -19.58
C ILE A 175 -20.32 -9.65 -19.71
N THR A 176 -20.62 -10.71 -18.95
CA THR A 176 -19.93 -12.01 -19.09
C THR A 176 -20.26 -12.73 -20.40
N ARG A 177 -21.35 -12.35 -21.09
CA ARG A 177 -21.67 -12.85 -22.43
C ARG A 177 -20.89 -12.16 -23.55
N LEU A 178 -20.34 -10.98 -23.30
CA LEU A 178 -19.49 -10.30 -24.28
C LEU A 178 -18.19 -11.08 -24.48
N PRO A 179 -17.62 -11.08 -25.70
CA PRO A 179 -16.24 -11.51 -25.93
C PRO A 179 -15.27 -10.81 -24.97
N THR A 180 -14.22 -11.52 -24.57
CA THR A 180 -13.20 -11.03 -23.64
C THR A 180 -12.61 -9.70 -24.09
N GLU A 181 -12.41 -9.50 -25.38
CA GLU A 181 -11.88 -8.27 -25.97
C GLU A 181 -12.76 -7.06 -25.65
N LEU A 182 -14.09 -7.19 -25.80
CA LEU A 182 -15.04 -6.13 -25.48
C LEU A 182 -15.10 -5.86 -23.98
N ARG A 183 -15.04 -6.90 -23.14
CA ARG A 183 -14.94 -6.73 -21.68
C ARG A 183 -13.68 -5.96 -21.30
N LEU A 184 -12.52 -6.32 -21.86
CA LEU A 184 -11.27 -5.61 -21.61
C LEU A 184 -11.33 -4.17 -22.10
N MET A 185 -11.99 -3.88 -23.22
CA MET A 185 -12.25 -2.50 -23.66
C MET A 185 -13.10 -1.74 -22.64
N ILE A 186 -14.21 -2.31 -22.17
CA ILE A 186 -15.05 -1.71 -21.13
C ILE A 186 -14.23 -1.43 -19.87
N PHE A 187 -13.45 -2.41 -19.40
CA PHE A 187 -12.61 -2.26 -18.21
C PHE A 187 -11.56 -1.14 -18.37
N ARG A 188 -10.97 -0.98 -19.57
CA ARG A 188 -10.06 0.16 -19.84
C ARG A 188 -10.75 1.51 -19.73
N TYR A 189 -12.03 1.61 -20.10
CA TYR A 189 -12.82 2.84 -19.90
C TYR A 189 -13.14 3.10 -18.43
N LEU A 190 -13.28 2.04 -17.61
CA LEU A 190 -13.59 2.17 -16.18
C LEU A 190 -12.37 2.52 -15.32
N PHE A 191 -11.17 2.15 -15.76
CA PHE A 191 -9.96 2.39 -14.99
C PHE A 191 -9.32 3.75 -15.30
N PRO A 192 -8.76 4.43 -14.28
CA PRO A 192 -8.01 5.65 -14.52
C PRO A 192 -6.68 5.32 -15.21
N SER A 193 -6.15 6.28 -15.98
CA SER A 193 -4.85 6.12 -16.63
C SER A 193 -3.67 6.03 -15.64
N VAL A 194 -3.86 6.52 -14.42
CA VAL A 194 -2.84 6.53 -13.35
C VAL A 194 -3.49 6.20 -12.01
N ILE A 195 -2.91 5.23 -11.29
CA ILE A 195 -3.28 4.90 -9.91
C ILE A 195 -2.47 5.81 -8.98
N LYS A 196 -3.16 6.77 -8.35
CA LYS A 196 -2.57 7.72 -7.39
C LYS A 196 -2.14 7.00 -6.10
N PRO A 197 -1.11 7.48 -5.38
CA PRO A 197 -0.59 6.83 -4.18
C PRO A 197 -1.44 7.14 -2.94
N GLU A 198 -2.14 8.28 -2.92
CA GLU A 198 -2.87 8.77 -1.75
C GLU A 198 -4.09 7.92 -1.43
N ARG A 199 -4.40 7.79 -0.14
CA ARG A 199 -5.75 7.42 0.27
C ARG A 199 -6.65 8.60 -0.08
N VAL A 200 -7.35 8.50 -1.19
CA VAL A 200 -8.46 9.40 -1.45
C VAL A 200 -9.52 9.10 -0.39
N HIS A 201 -9.49 9.86 0.71
CA HIS A 201 -10.49 9.78 1.76
C HIS A 201 -11.79 10.39 1.24
N ARG A 202 -12.55 9.56 0.50
CA ARG A 202 -13.92 9.80 0.03
C ARG A 202 -14.05 11.00 -0.94
N ILE A 203 -14.70 10.76 -2.08
CA ILE A 203 -15.19 11.78 -3.02
C ILE A 203 -14.10 12.38 -3.95
N ASP A 204 -13.24 11.57 -4.57
CA ASP A 204 -12.69 11.96 -5.89
C ASP A 204 -13.48 11.20 -6.95
N PRO A 205 -14.25 11.87 -7.84
CA PRO A 205 -14.88 11.21 -8.98
C PRO A 205 -13.86 10.54 -9.92
N GLU A 206 -12.56 10.87 -9.81
CA GLU A 206 -11.47 10.16 -10.50
C GLU A 206 -10.91 8.94 -9.73
N SER A 207 -11.48 8.59 -8.57
CA SER A 207 -11.02 7.42 -7.83
C SER A 207 -11.24 6.14 -8.63
N ALA A 208 -10.24 5.26 -8.64
CA ALA A 208 -10.29 4.03 -9.43
C ALA A 208 -11.50 3.19 -9.02
N TYR A 209 -12.40 2.92 -9.98
CA TYR A 209 -13.53 2.01 -9.80
C TYR A 209 -13.03 0.56 -9.69
N THR A 210 -12.45 0.21 -8.54
CA THR A 210 -11.94 -1.14 -8.26
C THR A 210 -13.05 -2.13 -7.93
N ALA A 211 -14.30 -1.68 -7.85
CA ALA A 211 -15.48 -2.53 -7.61
C ALA A 211 -15.53 -3.72 -8.60
N VAL A 212 -15.11 -3.51 -9.85
CA VAL A 212 -15.06 -4.56 -10.88
C VAL A 212 -14.17 -5.75 -10.49
N LEU A 213 -13.12 -5.52 -9.67
CA LEU A 213 -12.23 -6.57 -9.19
C LEU A 213 -12.89 -7.50 -8.16
N PHE A 214 -14.05 -7.11 -7.63
CA PHE A 214 -14.77 -7.86 -6.59
C PHE A 214 -16.06 -8.52 -7.10
N VAL A 215 -16.40 -8.38 -8.39
CA VAL A 215 -17.67 -8.90 -8.94
C VAL A 215 -17.65 -10.43 -9.01
N ASN A 216 -16.66 -11.00 -9.71
CA ASN A 216 -16.46 -12.44 -9.81
C ASN A 216 -15.00 -12.74 -10.20
N ARG A 217 -14.64 -14.03 -10.20
CA ARG A 217 -13.28 -14.49 -10.51
C ARG A 217 -12.81 -14.10 -11.92
N GLN A 218 -13.67 -14.23 -12.93
CA GLN A 218 -13.32 -13.91 -14.33
C GLN A 218 -13.02 -12.41 -14.49
N PHE A 219 -13.89 -11.56 -13.95
CA PHE A 219 -13.71 -10.11 -13.96
C PHE A 219 -12.45 -9.72 -13.19
N HIS A 220 -12.22 -10.35 -12.04
CA HIS A 220 -10.99 -10.14 -11.29
C HIS A 220 -9.75 -10.48 -12.13
N GLU A 221 -9.70 -11.63 -12.78
CA GLU A 221 -8.54 -12.05 -13.59
C GLU A 221 -8.28 -11.11 -14.77
N GLU A 222 -9.32 -10.80 -15.56
CA GLU A 222 -9.26 -9.91 -16.73
C GLU A 222 -8.93 -8.46 -16.34
N ALA A 223 -9.60 -7.94 -15.32
CA ALA A 223 -9.40 -6.57 -14.88
C ALA A 223 -8.07 -6.41 -14.14
N ALA A 224 -7.64 -7.39 -13.34
CA ALA A 224 -6.31 -7.37 -12.72
C ALA A 224 -5.20 -7.44 -13.78
N LEU A 225 -5.40 -8.19 -14.87
CA LEU A 225 -4.46 -8.19 -15.99
C LEU A 225 -4.25 -6.76 -16.51
N LEU A 226 -5.31 -6.01 -16.79
CA LEU A 226 -5.23 -4.62 -17.25
C LEU A 226 -4.58 -3.71 -16.21
N VAL A 227 -5.07 -3.77 -14.97
CA VAL A 227 -4.60 -2.93 -13.86
C VAL A 227 -3.09 -3.06 -13.69
N TYR A 228 -2.57 -4.27 -13.59
CA TYR A 228 -1.15 -4.48 -13.28
C TYR A 228 -0.23 -4.39 -14.51
N SER A 229 -0.74 -4.65 -15.73
CA SER A 229 0.09 -4.68 -16.94
C SER A 229 0.08 -3.40 -17.77
N GLU A 230 -0.99 -2.60 -17.72
CA GLU A 230 -1.15 -1.40 -18.55
C GLU A 230 -1.11 -0.09 -17.75
N LEU A 231 -1.74 -0.04 -16.58
CA LEU A 231 -1.86 1.20 -15.81
C LEU A 231 -0.55 1.61 -15.15
N LYS A 232 -0.37 2.92 -14.95
CA LYS A 232 0.78 3.49 -14.24
C LYS A 232 0.47 3.60 -12.76
N PHE A 233 1.36 3.10 -11.91
CA PHE A 233 1.27 3.24 -10.46
C PHE A 233 2.19 4.34 -9.99
N GLN A 234 1.62 5.38 -9.39
CA GLN A 234 2.40 6.39 -8.70
C GLN A 234 2.82 5.90 -7.32
N VAL A 235 4.07 6.17 -6.96
CA VAL A 235 4.66 5.88 -5.66
C VAL A 235 5.28 7.14 -5.10
N ARG A 236 5.05 7.41 -3.82
CA ARG A 236 5.77 8.47 -3.11
C ARG A 236 6.67 7.84 -2.07
N ILE A 237 7.94 8.19 -2.14
CA ILE A 237 8.93 7.73 -1.19
C ILE A 237 9.47 8.95 -0.46
N TRP A 238 9.49 8.86 0.86
CA TRP A 238 10.05 9.82 1.80
C TRP A 238 11.08 9.12 2.68
N PRO A 239 11.91 9.86 3.45
CA PRO A 239 12.84 9.23 4.37
C PRO A 239 12.14 8.29 5.36
N THR A 240 10.94 8.64 5.83
CA THR A 240 10.20 7.84 6.82
C THR A 240 9.07 7.00 6.29
N PHE A 241 8.60 7.16 5.06
CA PHE A 241 7.45 6.38 4.62
C PHE A 241 7.41 6.13 3.11
N ILE A 242 6.61 5.14 2.74
CA ILE A 242 6.29 4.77 1.36
C ILE A 242 4.78 4.80 1.20
N GLU A 243 4.29 5.49 0.17
CA GLU A 243 2.88 5.46 -0.24
C GLU A 243 2.74 4.80 -1.62
N LEU A 244 1.84 3.82 -1.70
CA LEU A 244 1.61 3.00 -2.88
C LEU A 244 0.14 2.53 -2.90
N PHE A 245 -0.62 2.90 -3.94
CA PHE A 245 -2.04 2.58 -4.17
C PHE A 245 -2.99 2.75 -2.96
N GLY A 246 -2.90 3.87 -2.23
CA GLY A 246 -3.73 4.11 -1.05
C GLY A 246 -3.30 3.31 0.18
N ARG A 247 -2.11 2.69 0.12
CA ARG A 247 -1.45 2.12 1.28
C ARG A 247 -0.23 2.94 1.63
N ARG A 248 0.05 2.99 2.93
CA ARG A 248 1.17 3.70 3.50
C ARG A 248 1.91 2.77 4.45
N TRP A 249 3.22 2.73 4.31
CA TRP A 249 4.13 2.13 5.27
C TRP A 249 4.97 3.22 5.89
N ASP A 250 4.90 3.36 7.20
CA ASP A 250 5.71 4.26 8.00
C ASP A 250 6.83 3.46 8.68
N ARG A 251 8.05 3.99 8.62
CA ARG A 251 9.26 3.42 9.22
C ARG A 251 9.21 3.50 10.74
N GLU A 252 8.83 4.67 11.24
CA GLU A 252 8.78 5.07 12.64
C GLU A 252 7.36 5.58 12.93
N ASP A 253 6.38 4.67 12.88
CA ASP A 253 5.00 5.02 13.24
C ASP A 253 4.91 5.17 14.76
N ILE A 254 5.01 6.40 15.25
CA ILE A 254 4.90 6.74 16.67
C ILE A 254 3.43 6.60 17.13
N CYS A 255 2.47 6.54 16.20
CA CYS A 255 1.04 6.65 16.50
C CYS A 255 0.25 5.36 16.28
N HIS A 256 0.78 4.35 15.58
CA HIS A 256 0.03 3.13 15.28
C HIS A 256 0.84 1.82 15.35
N ILE A 257 0.08 0.72 15.41
CA ILE A 257 0.56 -0.67 15.33
C ILE A 257 1.50 -0.81 14.13
N PHE A 258 2.78 -1.07 14.41
CA PHE A 258 3.78 -1.35 13.39
C PHE A 258 3.27 -2.42 12.43
N LYS A 259 3.18 -2.07 11.14
CA LYS A 259 2.83 -3.02 10.09
C LYS A 259 4.11 -3.45 9.38
N GLU A 260 4.31 -4.75 9.33
CA GLU A 260 5.32 -5.36 8.48
C GLU A 260 5.22 -4.81 7.06
N LEU A 261 6.34 -4.37 6.49
CA LEU A 261 6.41 -3.70 5.19
C LEU A 261 5.66 -4.45 4.07
N THR A 262 5.85 -5.78 4.02
CA THR A 262 5.23 -6.67 3.04
C THR A 262 3.70 -6.65 3.11
N LYS A 263 3.14 -6.60 4.33
CA LYS A 263 1.70 -6.51 4.60
C LYS A 263 1.18 -5.10 4.37
N ALA A 264 1.93 -4.10 4.82
CA ALA A 264 1.58 -2.69 4.70
C ALA A 264 1.41 -2.29 3.23
N LEU A 265 2.32 -2.71 2.36
CA LEU A 265 2.31 -2.38 0.93
C LEU A 265 1.74 -3.48 0.03
N CYS A 266 1.14 -4.53 0.60
CA CYS A 266 0.61 -5.69 -0.14
C CYS A 266 1.60 -6.21 -1.21
N GLN A 267 2.71 -6.81 -0.75
CA GLN A 267 3.80 -7.30 -1.60
C GLN A 267 3.33 -8.13 -2.81
N PRO A 268 2.36 -9.06 -2.71
CA PRO A 268 1.89 -9.81 -3.87
C PRO A 268 1.34 -8.91 -4.98
N ALA A 269 0.59 -7.86 -4.64
CA ALA A 269 0.07 -6.90 -5.60
C ALA A 269 1.19 -6.01 -6.16
N ALA A 270 2.09 -5.53 -5.30
CA ALA A 270 3.20 -4.66 -5.68
C ALA A 270 4.12 -5.32 -6.74
N ARG A 271 4.39 -6.62 -6.61
CA ARG A 271 5.19 -7.42 -7.57
C ARG A 271 4.54 -7.60 -8.93
N ARG A 272 3.20 -7.46 -9.03
CA ARG A 272 2.48 -7.57 -10.31
C ARG A 272 2.60 -6.31 -11.15
N ILE A 273 2.91 -5.16 -10.55
CA ILE A 273 3.00 -3.87 -11.23
C ILE A 273 4.05 -3.92 -12.35
N ARG A 274 3.68 -3.43 -13.55
CA ARG A 274 4.58 -3.36 -14.71
C ARG A 274 5.01 -1.95 -15.08
N HIS A 275 4.22 -0.93 -14.74
CA HIS A 275 4.53 0.47 -15.01
C HIS A 275 4.53 1.29 -13.72
N LEU A 276 5.71 1.75 -13.31
CA LEU A 276 5.91 2.48 -12.07
C LEU A 276 6.31 3.93 -12.32
N ASP A 277 5.75 4.85 -11.55
CA ASP A 277 6.11 6.28 -11.54
C ASP A 277 6.43 6.72 -10.10
N VAL A 278 7.73 6.79 -9.79
CA VAL A 278 8.23 7.00 -8.43
C VAL A 278 8.62 8.44 -8.22
N LYS A 279 8.01 9.11 -7.25
CA LYS A 279 8.46 10.42 -6.75
C LYS A 279 9.24 10.25 -5.45
N ILE A 280 10.50 10.68 -5.45
CA ILE A 280 11.43 10.55 -4.32
C ILE A 280 11.61 11.91 -3.66
N ASN A 281 11.17 12.09 -2.42
CA ASN A 281 11.27 13.35 -1.69
C ASN A 281 12.44 13.30 -0.69
N PHE A 282 13.29 14.32 -0.70
CA PHE A 282 14.51 14.36 0.14
C PHE A 282 14.34 15.11 1.47
N ALA A 283 13.15 15.62 1.79
CA ALA A 283 12.94 16.36 3.03
C ALA A 283 12.39 15.44 4.12
N PHE A 284 12.93 15.53 5.33
CA PHE A 284 12.22 15.09 6.52
C PHE A 284 11.31 16.21 7.05
N MET A 285 10.09 15.85 7.44
CA MET A 285 9.13 16.78 8.03
C MET A 285 9.40 17.04 9.52
N GLN A 286 10.21 16.22 10.20
CA GLN A 286 10.42 16.33 11.65
C GLN A 286 11.77 17.00 11.96
N SER A 287 11.73 18.11 12.69
CA SER A 287 12.89 18.96 12.95
C SER A 287 13.82 18.50 14.07
N ASN A 288 13.47 17.46 14.84
CA ASN A 288 14.12 17.22 16.13
C ASN A 288 14.55 15.75 16.30
N ILE A 289 15.62 15.33 15.63
CA ILE A 289 16.29 14.07 15.98
C ILE A 289 17.20 14.36 17.18
N ARG A 290 16.91 13.73 18.32
CA ARG A 290 17.72 13.85 19.54
C ARG A 290 19.11 13.25 19.30
N GLY A 291 20.16 13.82 19.88
CA GLY A 291 21.54 13.30 19.79
C GLY A 291 22.36 13.65 18.56
N PHE A 292 21.87 14.50 17.66
CA PHE A 292 22.64 14.98 16.48
C PHE A 292 23.29 16.36 16.66
N THR A 293 23.43 16.85 17.89
CA THR A 293 24.06 18.15 18.19
C THR A 293 25.60 18.14 18.12
N GLY A 294 26.23 17.02 17.76
CA GLY A 294 27.67 16.88 17.63
C GLY A 294 28.23 17.45 16.30
N ILE A 295 29.44 18.01 16.37
CA ILE A 295 30.13 18.75 15.30
C ILE A 295 30.39 17.91 14.02
N ASP A 296 30.32 16.58 14.09
CA ASP A 296 30.93 15.73 13.08
C ASP A 296 30.00 15.08 12.05
N ARG A 297 28.66 15.14 12.21
CA ARG A 297 27.72 14.59 11.21
C ARG A 297 26.56 15.51 10.93
N SER A 298 26.42 15.92 9.67
CA SER A 298 25.29 16.73 9.25
C SER A 298 24.01 15.89 9.22
N TYR A 299 22.93 16.47 9.74
CA TYR A 299 21.56 15.94 9.64
C TYR A 299 21.18 15.51 8.20
N GLU A 300 21.73 16.20 7.21
CA GLU A 300 21.67 15.85 5.79
C GLU A 300 22.08 14.39 5.49
N GLU A 301 23.20 13.91 6.04
CA GLU A 301 23.65 12.54 5.80
C GLU A 301 22.70 11.53 6.45
N TYR A 302 22.21 11.85 7.66
CA TYR A 302 21.20 11.03 8.31
C TYR A 302 19.99 10.80 7.40
N GLU A 303 19.41 11.88 6.88
CA GLU A 303 18.24 11.81 5.98
C GLU A 303 18.55 11.03 4.70
N LEU A 304 19.72 11.25 4.09
CA LEU A 304 20.09 10.59 2.83
C LEU A 304 20.24 9.07 2.99
N TYR A 305 20.93 8.60 4.03
CA TYR A 305 21.07 7.17 4.30
C TYR A 305 19.72 6.55 4.68
N GLN A 306 18.89 7.27 5.43
CA GLN A 306 17.54 6.82 5.76
C GLN A 306 16.64 6.71 4.52
N LEU A 307 16.64 7.71 3.65
CA LEU A 307 15.89 7.70 2.39
C LEU A 307 16.36 6.58 1.48
N ARG A 308 17.67 6.40 1.33
CA ARG A 308 18.25 5.31 0.54
C ARG A 308 17.82 3.94 1.08
N ASP A 309 17.82 3.75 2.40
CA ASP A 309 17.32 2.53 3.01
C ASP A 309 15.81 2.33 2.79
N THR A 310 15.02 3.41 2.81
CA THR A 310 13.58 3.35 2.50
C THR A 310 13.34 2.96 1.04
N ILE A 311 14.16 3.45 0.13
CA ILE A 311 14.14 3.03 -1.28
C ILE A 311 14.54 1.57 -1.43
N ARG A 312 15.59 1.10 -0.73
CA ARG A 312 15.98 -0.32 -0.74
C ARG A 312 14.82 -1.22 -0.35
N LYS A 313 14.16 -0.91 0.75
CA LYS A 313 12.98 -1.65 1.23
C LYS A 313 11.84 -1.66 0.23
N PHE A 314 11.56 -0.50 -0.38
CA PHE A 314 10.57 -0.43 -1.46
C PHE A 314 10.95 -1.36 -2.62
N VAL A 315 12.22 -1.32 -3.03
CA VAL A 315 12.75 -2.17 -4.09
C VAL A 315 12.63 -3.65 -3.73
N GLU A 316 12.97 -4.06 -2.51
CA GLU A 316 12.78 -5.45 -2.03
C GLU A 316 11.32 -5.92 -2.09
N VAL A 317 10.35 -5.02 -1.86
CA VAL A 317 8.92 -5.33 -1.96
C VAL A 317 8.52 -5.62 -3.40
N ILE A 318 8.99 -4.83 -4.36
CA ILE A 318 8.61 -4.99 -5.77
C ILE A 318 9.49 -5.98 -6.53
N SER A 319 10.67 -6.32 -6.00
CA SER A 319 11.56 -7.30 -6.59
C SER A 319 10.90 -8.68 -6.63
N PRO A 320 11.00 -9.41 -7.77
CA PRO A 320 10.52 -10.77 -7.85
C PRO A 320 11.29 -11.68 -6.88
N PRO A 321 10.66 -12.74 -6.36
CA PRO A 321 11.37 -13.71 -5.55
C PRO A 321 12.42 -14.42 -6.43
N PRO A 322 13.57 -14.83 -5.85
CA PRO A 322 14.64 -15.49 -6.60
C PRO A 322 14.24 -16.86 -7.17
N SER A 323 13.10 -17.43 -6.72
CA SER A 323 12.57 -18.71 -7.20
C SER A 323 11.86 -18.62 -8.56
N ASP A 324 11.42 -17.43 -8.98
CA ASP A 324 10.65 -17.29 -10.21
C ASP A 324 11.61 -17.23 -11.40
N ALA A 325 11.68 -18.31 -12.20
CA ALA A 325 12.58 -18.43 -13.34
C ALA A 325 12.23 -17.48 -14.52
N ASN A 326 11.01 -16.93 -14.53
CA ASN A 326 10.54 -15.97 -15.54
C ASN A 326 9.68 -14.88 -14.89
N PRO A 327 10.24 -14.06 -13.99
CA PRO A 327 9.49 -12.96 -13.44
C PRO A 327 9.31 -11.98 -14.60
N SER A 328 8.08 -11.75 -15.02
CA SER A 328 7.78 -10.66 -15.94
C SER A 328 8.25 -9.37 -15.27
N GLY A 329 9.42 -8.88 -15.69
CA GLY A 329 10.08 -7.74 -15.06
C GLY A 329 9.26 -6.46 -15.21
N LEU A 330 9.71 -5.41 -14.52
CA LEU A 330 9.13 -4.09 -14.68
C LEU A 330 9.33 -3.65 -16.15
N LYS A 331 8.23 -3.33 -16.85
CA LYS A 331 8.29 -2.88 -18.24
C LYS A 331 8.69 -1.41 -18.33
N ARG A 332 8.23 -0.60 -17.38
CA ARG A 332 8.50 0.84 -17.34
C ARG A 332 8.78 1.33 -15.92
N LEU A 333 9.86 2.08 -15.77
CA LEU A 333 10.21 2.81 -14.56
C LEU A 333 10.39 4.29 -14.88
N SER A 334 9.55 5.13 -14.29
CA SER A 334 9.68 6.58 -14.27
C SER A 334 10.09 7.00 -12.86
N ILE A 335 11.12 7.84 -12.74
CA ILE A 335 11.55 8.37 -11.44
C ILE A 335 11.65 9.89 -11.52
N THR A 336 11.04 10.56 -10.55
CA THR A 336 11.09 12.00 -10.35
C THR A 336 11.75 12.31 -9.00
N PRO A 337 13.04 12.64 -8.96
CA PRO A 337 13.68 13.12 -7.74
C PRO A 337 13.16 14.51 -7.38
N ALA A 338 12.79 14.73 -6.12
CA ALA A 338 12.30 16.00 -5.58
C ALA A 338 13.18 16.42 -4.39
N PRO A 339 14.41 16.89 -4.64
CA PRO A 339 15.31 17.36 -3.60
C PRO A 339 14.74 18.58 -2.88
N SER A 340 15.00 18.67 -1.59
CA SER A 340 14.53 19.77 -0.73
C SER A 340 15.47 20.95 -0.81
N CYS A 341 14.93 22.18 -0.85
CA CYS A 341 15.76 23.38 -0.73
C CYS A 341 16.35 23.58 0.66
N ARG A 342 15.83 22.90 1.69
CA ARG A 342 16.32 23.03 3.08
C ARG A 342 17.78 22.63 3.25
N GLN A 343 18.30 21.78 2.36
CA GLN A 343 19.67 21.28 2.43
C GLN A 343 20.70 22.24 1.83
N LEU A 344 20.26 23.29 1.14
CA LEU A 344 21.14 24.33 0.57
C LEU A 344 22.24 23.75 -0.34
N TRP A 345 21.92 22.70 -1.09
CA TRP A 345 22.88 22.02 -1.97
C TRP A 345 23.28 22.84 -3.20
N GLN A 346 24.56 22.74 -3.55
CA GLN A 346 25.04 23.11 -4.89
C GLN A 346 24.62 22.06 -5.95
N SER A 347 24.83 22.34 -7.24
CA SER A 347 24.36 21.46 -8.33
C SER A 347 25.03 20.07 -8.30
N ASP A 348 26.33 20.02 -8.05
CA ASP A 348 27.12 18.78 -7.91
C ASP A 348 26.75 17.99 -6.64
N GLU A 349 26.47 18.69 -5.54
CA GLU A 349 25.95 18.14 -4.28
C GLU A 349 24.57 17.50 -4.48
N ALA A 350 23.61 18.22 -5.08
CA ALA A 350 22.28 17.70 -5.38
C ALA A 350 22.35 16.51 -6.36
N THR A 351 23.25 16.58 -7.35
CA THR A 351 23.52 15.49 -8.28
C THR A 351 24.02 14.24 -7.54
N ALA A 352 24.97 14.40 -6.62
CA ALA A 352 25.49 13.31 -5.80
C ALA A 352 24.42 12.69 -4.90
N ALA A 353 23.61 13.51 -4.22
CA ALA A 353 22.47 13.04 -3.43
C ALA A 353 21.49 12.19 -4.27
N ILE A 354 21.12 12.67 -5.46
CA ILE A 354 20.21 11.95 -6.36
C ILE A 354 20.79 10.59 -6.75
N PHE A 355 22.00 10.54 -7.29
CA PHE A 355 22.58 9.27 -7.75
C PHE A 355 22.97 8.34 -6.61
N PHE A 356 23.19 8.86 -5.41
CA PHE A 356 23.32 8.06 -4.20
C PHE A 356 22.00 7.35 -3.88
N VAL A 357 20.88 8.05 -3.77
CA VAL A 357 19.60 7.41 -3.39
C VAL A 357 18.99 6.55 -4.51
N LEU A 358 19.38 6.76 -5.77
CA LEU A 358 18.91 5.96 -6.92
C LEU A 358 19.59 4.60 -7.05
N GLN A 359 20.70 4.35 -6.36
CA GLN A 359 21.47 3.12 -6.52
C GLN A 359 20.65 1.85 -6.22
N PRO A 360 19.78 1.76 -5.20
CA PRO A 360 19.09 0.51 -4.89
C PRO A 360 18.17 0.01 -6.02
N PHE A 361 17.64 0.91 -6.86
CA PHE A 361 16.84 0.54 -8.05
C PHE A 361 17.61 -0.33 -9.04
N SER A 362 18.94 -0.29 -9.01
CA SER A 362 19.78 -1.12 -9.87
C SER A 362 19.56 -2.63 -9.68
N THR A 363 18.95 -3.06 -8.59
CA THR A 363 18.57 -4.48 -8.41
C THR A 363 17.35 -4.91 -9.24
N LEU A 364 16.60 -3.96 -9.84
CA LEU A 364 15.42 -4.23 -10.68
C LEU A 364 15.74 -4.43 -12.17
N ARG A 365 17.03 -4.41 -12.53
CA ARG A 365 17.48 -4.51 -13.92
C ARG A 365 17.30 -5.92 -14.50
N PRO A 366 17.09 -6.06 -15.82
CA PRO A 366 16.90 -4.98 -16.81
C PRO A 366 15.44 -4.47 -16.84
N ILE A 367 15.25 -3.20 -17.21
CA ILE A 367 13.92 -2.58 -17.34
C ILE A 367 13.73 -2.09 -18.77
N GLY A 368 12.61 -2.48 -19.39
CA GLY A 368 12.34 -2.18 -20.81
C GLY A 368 12.39 -0.69 -21.16
N ARG A 369 11.77 0.17 -20.34
CA ARG A 369 11.81 1.62 -20.51
C ARG A 369 12.08 2.33 -19.19
N VAL A 370 13.16 3.10 -19.14
CA VAL A 370 13.56 3.86 -17.95
C VAL A 370 13.55 5.35 -18.25
N VAL A 371 12.94 6.14 -17.39
CA VAL A 371 12.91 7.60 -17.47
C VAL A 371 13.30 8.16 -16.12
N LEU A 372 14.39 8.92 -16.08
CA LEU A 372 14.70 9.80 -14.95
C LEU A 372 14.25 11.21 -15.34
N HIS A 373 13.22 11.74 -14.69
CA HIS A 373 12.73 13.09 -14.88
C HIS A 373 13.66 14.11 -14.22
N SER A 374 13.69 15.31 -14.78
CA SER A 374 14.34 16.46 -14.13
C SER A 374 13.62 16.76 -12.81
N PRO A 375 14.34 17.20 -11.77
CA PRO A 375 13.69 17.63 -10.55
C PRO A 375 12.63 18.70 -10.80
N PRO A 376 11.42 18.58 -10.22
CA PRO A 376 10.45 19.65 -10.29
C PRO A 376 10.98 20.85 -9.50
N ARG A 377 10.54 22.06 -9.89
CA ARG A 377 10.82 23.27 -9.12
C ARG A 377 10.32 23.07 -7.67
N PRO A 378 11.19 23.15 -6.65
CA PRO A 378 10.75 22.96 -5.27
C PRO A 378 9.78 24.07 -4.82
N THR A 379 8.90 23.74 -3.88
CA THR A 379 8.04 24.72 -3.21
C THR A 379 8.88 25.59 -2.28
N LEU A 380 8.65 26.91 -2.32
CA LEU A 380 9.26 27.88 -1.41
C LEU A 380 8.67 27.73 -0.01
N TYR A 381 9.50 27.54 1.02
CA TYR A 381 9.09 27.68 2.41
C TYR A 381 9.67 28.93 3.05
N THR A 382 10.90 29.32 2.71
CA THR A 382 11.54 30.52 3.25
C THR A 382 12.30 31.33 2.20
N TYR A 383 12.49 32.63 2.44
CA TYR A 383 13.24 33.49 1.50
C TYR A 383 14.70 33.03 1.30
N ARG A 384 15.30 32.39 2.31
CA ARG A 384 16.69 31.87 2.26
C ARG A 384 16.85 30.74 1.23
N GLU A 385 15.77 30.07 0.87
CA GLU A 385 15.76 28.97 -0.09
C GLU A 385 15.73 29.44 -1.55
N ARG A 386 15.52 30.75 -1.81
CA ARG A 386 15.31 31.28 -3.17
C ARG A 386 16.46 30.98 -4.12
N ASN A 387 17.71 31.08 -3.66
CA ASN A 387 18.91 30.80 -4.47
C ASN A 387 19.05 29.31 -4.80
N PHE A 388 18.52 28.43 -3.96
CA PHE A 388 18.63 26.98 -4.15
C PHE A 388 17.54 26.45 -5.07
N ILE A 389 16.42 27.15 -5.20
CA ILE A 389 15.37 26.80 -6.16
C ILE A 389 15.87 26.91 -7.59
N SER A 390 16.62 27.95 -7.94
CA SER A 390 17.20 28.04 -9.28
C SER A 390 18.20 26.91 -9.52
N VAL A 391 19.05 26.59 -8.53
CA VAL A 391 20.00 25.47 -8.63
C VAL A 391 19.28 24.15 -8.92
N ILE A 392 18.21 23.82 -8.18
CA ILE A 392 17.45 22.58 -8.40
C ILE A 392 16.65 22.63 -9.71
N ALA A 393 16.01 23.75 -10.04
CA ALA A 393 15.23 23.89 -11.26
C ALA A 393 16.12 23.78 -12.51
N ASP A 394 17.34 24.30 -12.45
CA ASP A 394 18.31 24.29 -13.53
C ASP A 394 19.24 23.07 -13.51
N LEU A 395 19.04 22.11 -12.60
CA LEU A 395 19.89 20.90 -12.52
C LEU A 395 19.91 20.11 -13.83
N HIS A 396 18.84 20.17 -14.62
CA HIS A 396 18.76 19.54 -15.93
C HIS A 396 19.69 20.18 -16.99
N LYS A 397 20.25 21.36 -16.73
CA LYS A 397 21.25 22.05 -17.55
C LYS A 397 22.68 21.71 -17.11
N ASP A 398 22.85 21.15 -15.92
CA ASP A 398 24.16 20.78 -15.38
C ASP A 398 24.72 19.56 -16.15
N ASN A 399 25.98 19.69 -16.60
CA ASN A 399 26.64 18.66 -17.41
C ASN A 399 26.87 17.37 -16.61
N HIS A 400 27.20 17.46 -15.31
CA HIS A 400 27.42 16.28 -14.46
C HIS A 400 26.11 15.53 -14.24
N TYR A 401 25.01 16.25 -13.98
CA TYR A 401 23.68 15.64 -13.88
C TYR A 401 23.28 14.96 -15.19
N CYS A 402 23.42 15.64 -16.33
CA CYS A 402 23.08 15.08 -17.64
C CYS A 402 23.87 13.81 -17.97
N MET A 403 25.18 13.82 -17.69
CA MET A 403 26.04 12.66 -17.88
C MET A 403 25.63 11.51 -16.95
N GLY A 404 25.47 11.78 -15.65
CA GLY A 404 25.02 10.79 -14.66
C GLY A 404 23.67 10.18 -15.03
N ARG A 405 22.73 11.00 -15.53
CA ARG A 405 21.40 10.59 -15.99
C ARG A 405 21.48 9.63 -17.17
N LYS A 406 22.24 9.99 -18.22
CA LYS A 406 22.44 9.11 -19.39
C LYS A 406 23.06 7.78 -18.98
N GLN A 407 24.11 7.82 -18.17
CA GLN A 407 24.78 6.62 -17.70
C GLN A 407 23.89 5.76 -16.80
N TRP A 408 23.01 6.36 -15.99
CA TRP A 408 22.12 5.62 -15.09
C TRP A 408 20.99 4.97 -15.88
N ILE A 409 20.39 5.68 -16.85
CA ILE A 409 19.40 5.10 -17.78
C ILE A 409 20.02 3.92 -18.55
N ALA A 410 21.20 4.11 -19.13
CA ALA A 410 21.90 3.04 -19.85
C ALA A 410 22.16 1.82 -18.95
N LEU A 411 22.63 2.05 -17.71
CA LEU A 411 22.83 1.01 -16.72
C LEU A 411 21.53 0.26 -16.43
N MET A 412 20.41 0.97 -16.29
CA MET A 412 19.10 0.39 -15.93
C MET A 412 18.44 -0.38 -17.07
N THR A 413 18.67 0.02 -18.32
CA THR A 413 18.08 -0.62 -19.51
C THR A 413 18.92 -1.78 -20.02
N PHE A 414 20.25 -1.64 -20.06
CA PHE A 414 21.14 -2.60 -20.73
C PHE A 414 22.17 -3.25 -19.79
N GLY A 415 22.34 -2.72 -18.58
CA GLY A 415 23.39 -3.18 -17.69
C GLY A 415 23.13 -4.58 -17.19
N THR A 416 23.93 -5.53 -17.65
CA THR A 416 24.12 -6.82 -16.97
C THR A 416 24.98 -6.57 -15.74
N GLU A 417 24.51 -6.93 -14.55
CA GLU A 417 25.43 -6.99 -13.41
C GLU A 417 26.51 -8.03 -13.71
N PRO A 418 27.78 -7.74 -13.43
CA PRO A 418 28.76 -8.81 -13.36
C PRO A 418 28.25 -9.84 -12.34
N ALA A 419 28.35 -11.12 -12.68
CA ALA A 419 27.96 -12.18 -11.78
C ALA A 419 28.73 -12.00 -10.47
N LYS A 420 28.02 -11.76 -9.37
CA LYS A 420 28.62 -11.68 -8.05
C LYS A 420 29.20 -13.04 -7.71
N SER A 421 30.36 -13.06 -7.07
CA SER A 421 30.93 -14.32 -6.60
C SER A 421 30.03 -14.95 -5.53
N CYS A 422 30.06 -16.27 -5.35
CA CYS A 422 29.31 -16.93 -4.27
C CYS A 422 29.67 -16.35 -2.89
N GLN A 423 30.93 -15.93 -2.72
CA GLN A 423 31.40 -15.26 -1.50
C GLN A 423 30.72 -13.91 -1.29
N GLU A 424 30.66 -13.06 -2.32
CA GLU A 424 29.98 -11.75 -2.25
C GLU A 424 28.48 -11.90 -1.93
N ILE A 425 27.82 -12.93 -2.45
CA ILE A 425 26.41 -13.23 -2.16
C ILE A 425 26.25 -13.62 -0.69
N SER A 426 27.12 -14.49 -0.18
CA SER A 426 27.10 -14.93 1.22
C SER A 426 27.39 -13.77 2.18
N GLU A 427 28.38 -12.94 1.87
CA GLU A 427 28.74 -11.75 2.66
C GLU A 427 27.60 -10.72 2.66
N ALA A 428 26.99 -10.45 1.51
CA ALA A 428 25.84 -9.55 1.42
C ALA A 428 24.62 -10.09 2.19
N ALA A 429 24.39 -11.41 2.18
CA ALA A 429 23.34 -12.04 2.96
C ALA A 429 23.59 -11.93 4.47
N ALA A 430 24.83 -12.17 4.93
CA ALA A 430 25.23 -12.01 6.31
C ALA A 430 25.10 -10.56 6.79
N LEU A 431 25.55 -9.60 5.97
CA LEU A 431 25.43 -8.16 6.20
C LEU A 431 23.96 -7.74 6.33
N GLY A 432 23.11 -8.19 5.40
CA GLY A 432 21.67 -7.93 5.45
C GLY A 432 20.98 -8.56 6.66
N ALA A 433 21.37 -9.76 7.05
CA ALA A 433 20.85 -10.41 8.26
C ALA A 433 21.25 -9.64 9.54
N ALA A 434 22.51 -9.22 9.65
CA ALA A 434 23.00 -8.46 10.80
C ALA A 434 22.30 -7.10 10.91
N TYR A 435 22.19 -6.35 9.80
CA TYR A 435 21.51 -5.06 9.77
C TYR A 435 20.02 -5.20 10.13
N ARG A 436 19.31 -6.20 9.58
CA ARG A 436 17.90 -6.45 9.91
C ARG A 436 17.68 -6.71 11.39
N LYS A 437 18.55 -7.47 12.07
CA LYS A 437 18.44 -7.72 13.52
C LYS A 437 18.52 -6.43 14.34
N ILE A 438 19.45 -5.53 14.00
CA ILE A 438 19.58 -4.23 14.67
C ILE A 438 18.32 -3.38 14.44
N GLU A 439 17.79 -3.39 13.22
CA GLU A 439 16.58 -2.65 12.91
C GLU A 439 15.33 -3.22 13.58
N ASP A 440 15.17 -4.55 13.61
CA ASP A 440 14.07 -5.23 14.30
C ASP A 440 14.10 -4.96 15.80
N PHE A 441 15.30 -4.92 16.40
CA PHE A 441 15.48 -4.50 17.77
C PHE A 441 15.01 -3.06 17.98
N ALA A 442 15.46 -2.09 17.17
CA ALA A 442 15.03 -0.71 17.33
C ALA A 442 13.51 -0.54 17.14
N ARG A 443 12.91 -1.26 16.19
CA ARG A 443 11.45 -1.28 16.01
C ARG A 443 10.73 -1.82 17.24
N LEU A 444 11.27 -2.86 17.89
CA LEU A 444 10.72 -3.40 19.13
C LEU A 444 10.74 -2.34 20.24
N ILE A 445 11.84 -1.59 20.36
CA ILE A 445 11.99 -0.49 21.32
C ILE A 445 10.96 0.61 21.05
N TYR A 446 10.82 1.09 19.80
CA TYR A 446 9.81 2.10 19.46
C TYR A 446 8.38 1.61 19.72
N LYS A 447 8.11 0.33 19.46
CA LYS A 447 6.81 -0.28 19.73
C LYS A 447 6.50 -0.28 21.24
N GLN A 448 7.49 -0.58 22.08
CA GLN A 448 7.33 -0.54 23.53
C GLN A 448 7.04 0.89 24.01
N ASP A 449 7.79 1.87 23.51
CA ASP A 449 7.59 3.28 23.83
C ASP A 449 6.23 3.82 23.39
N ALA A 450 5.68 3.31 22.29
CA ALA A 450 4.35 3.70 21.81
C ALA A 450 3.23 3.16 22.71
N ILE A 451 3.38 1.95 23.27
CA ILE A 451 2.42 1.37 24.23
C ILE A 451 2.40 2.21 25.51
N ASP A 452 3.58 2.52 26.05
CA ASP A 452 3.72 3.25 27.31
C ASP A 452 3.12 4.67 27.25
N ARG A 453 3.10 5.32 26.07
CA ARG A 453 2.47 6.65 25.88
C ARG A 453 0.95 6.65 25.97
N THR A 454 0.29 5.51 25.82
CA THR A 454 -1.18 5.43 25.87
C THR A 454 -1.71 5.30 27.30
N GLU A 455 -0.85 4.90 28.25
CA GLU A 455 -1.15 4.89 29.67
C GLU A 455 -0.81 6.26 30.27
N THR A 456 -1.68 6.82 31.11
CA THR A 456 -1.52 8.17 31.69
C THR A 456 -0.33 8.34 32.63
N ASP A 457 0.38 7.25 32.94
CA ASP A 457 1.58 7.28 33.77
C ASP A 457 2.82 7.43 32.90
N VAL A 458 3.63 8.44 33.23
CA VAL A 458 4.88 8.80 32.56
C VAL A 458 5.94 7.73 32.86
N LYS A 459 5.77 6.52 32.33
CA LYS A 459 6.85 5.55 32.25
C LYS A 459 7.92 6.15 31.34
N GLN A 460 9.16 6.15 31.82
CA GLN A 460 10.28 6.68 31.07
C GLN A 460 10.51 5.81 29.83
N ALA A 461 10.18 6.35 28.66
CA ALA A 461 10.35 5.66 27.37
C ALA A 461 11.79 5.15 27.24
N TRP A 462 11.97 3.95 26.69
CA TRP A 462 13.27 3.30 26.49
C TRP A 462 14.21 4.13 25.62
N THR A 463 13.68 4.79 24.59
CA THR A 463 14.43 5.75 23.73
C THR A 463 14.83 7.03 24.45
N SER A 464 14.29 7.28 25.64
CA SER A 464 14.64 8.42 26.51
C SER A 464 15.42 8.01 27.76
N SER A 465 15.80 6.73 27.87
CA SER A 465 16.55 6.17 28.99
C SER A 465 17.68 5.27 28.49
N ILE A 466 17.52 3.94 28.59
CA ILE A 466 18.53 2.91 28.35
C ILE A 466 19.08 2.99 26.91
N PHE A 467 18.20 3.23 25.95
CA PHE A 467 18.52 3.30 24.53
C PHE A 467 18.43 4.71 23.98
N GLN A 468 18.74 5.70 24.81
CA GLN A 468 18.85 7.09 24.37
C GLN A 468 19.84 7.23 23.20
N GLY A 469 19.39 7.85 22.11
CA GLY A 469 20.16 8.02 20.87
C GLY A 469 20.18 6.80 19.93
N ILE A 470 19.23 5.87 20.05
CA ILE A 470 19.12 4.70 19.15
C ILE A 470 19.01 5.10 17.66
N GLU A 471 18.47 6.28 17.35
CA GLU A 471 18.43 6.84 15.99
C GLU A 471 19.84 6.96 15.38
N ARG A 472 20.79 7.43 16.20
CA ARG A 472 22.20 7.55 15.80
C ARG A 472 22.81 6.18 15.54
N VAL A 473 22.49 5.20 16.38
CA VAL A 473 22.93 3.80 16.20
C VAL A 473 22.39 3.24 14.89
N LEU A 474 21.11 3.43 14.59
CA LEU A 474 20.50 3.01 13.33
C LEU A 474 21.15 3.68 12.13
N HIS A 475 21.49 4.96 12.24
CA HIS A 475 22.21 5.66 11.18
C HIS A 475 23.61 5.09 10.96
N ILE A 476 24.38 4.83 12.02
CA ILE A 476 25.70 4.18 11.89
C ILE A 476 25.54 2.78 11.27
N ALA A 477 24.52 2.02 11.67
CA ALA A 477 24.22 0.72 11.08
C ALA A 477 23.88 0.82 9.58
N ARG A 478 23.13 1.85 9.16
CA ARG A 478 22.87 2.12 7.73
C ARG A 478 24.15 2.41 6.97
N VAL A 479 25.02 3.28 7.51
CA VAL A 479 26.32 3.59 6.89
C VAL A 479 27.18 2.34 6.77
N ALA A 480 27.32 1.56 7.84
CA ALA A 480 28.06 0.30 7.85
C ALA A 480 27.51 -0.70 6.82
N TYR A 481 26.18 -0.79 6.69
CA TYR A 481 25.54 -1.61 5.66
C TYR A 481 25.89 -1.15 4.23
N GLU A 482 25.89 0.15 3.94
CA GLU A 482 26.28 0.65 2.61
C GLU A 482 27.76 0.42 2.30
N ASP A 483 28.60 0.51 3.32
CA ASP A 483 30.04 0.35 3.21
C ASP A 483 30.48 -1.14 3.17
N GLY A 484 29.57 -2.08 3.45
CA GLY A 484 29.91 -3.50 3.57
C GLY A 484 30.65 -3.86 4.87
N ASP A 485 30.55 -3.02 5.90
CA ASP A 485 31.29 -3.14 7.15
C ASP A 485 30.54 -4.03 8.17
N LEU A 486 30.68 -5.35 7.99
CA LEU A 486 30.06 -6.34 8.88
C LEU A 486 30.61 -6.26 10.31
N GLU A 487 31.88 -5.88 10.49
CA GLU A 487 32.50 -5.75 11.81
C GLU A 487 31.90 -4.58 12.61
N CYS A 488 31.62 -3.44 11.96
CA CYS A 488 30.89 -2.35 12.60
C CYS A 488 29.49 -2.78 13.05
N LEU A 489 28.75 -3.55 12.24
CA LEU A 489 27.45 -4.08 12.64
C LEU A 489 27.53 -5.02 13.85
N LYS A 490 28.56 -5.87 13.92
CA LYS A 490 28.81 -6.72 15.10
C LYS A 490 29.07 -5.89 16.36
N LYS A 491 29.90 -4.85 16.26
CA LYS A 491 30.19 -3.93 17.37
C LYS A 491 28.95 -3.18 17.83
N ILE A 492 28.07 -2.78 16.91
CA ILE A 492 26.76 -2.18 17.25
C ILE A 492 25.92 -3.18 18.04
N HIS A 493 25.84 -4.43 17.59
CA HIS A 493 25.10 -5.48 18.28
C HIS A 493 25.66 -5.74 19.70
N GLU A 494 26.99 -5.81 19.86
CA GLU A 494 27.64 -5.94 21.16
C GLU A 494 27.36 -4.74 22.08
N ALA A 495 27.36 -3.52 21.54
CA ALA A 495 27.04 -2.31 22.30
C ALA A 495 25.58 -2.33 22.81
N ILE A 496 24.64 -2.72 21.95
CA ILE A 496 23.23 -2.90 22.33
C ILE A 496 23.10 -3.93 23.46
N LEU A 497 23.77 -5.08 23.32
CA LEU A 497 23.74 -6.14 24.31
C LEU A 497 24.34 -5.69 25.66
N LYS A 498 25.47 -4.98 25.64
CA LYS A 498 26.10 -4.43 26.86
C LYS A 498 25.16 -3.47 27.59
N ARG A 499 24.50 -2.55 26.87
CA ARG A 499 23.53 -1.62 27.47
C ARG A 499 22.31 -2.33 28.01
N TRP A 500 21.78 -3.33 27.30
CA TRP A 500 20.69 -4.16 27.78
C TRP A 500 21.05 -4.88 29.09
N ILE A 501 22.21 -5.53 29.14
CA ILE A 501 22.67 -6.23 30.35
C ILE A 501 22.84 -5.25 31.51
N ALA A 502 23.47 -4.10 31.27
CA ALA A 502 23.67 -3.09 32.29
C ALA A 502 22.33 -2.55 32.84
N ALA A 503 21.37 -2.29 31.97
CA ALA A 503 20.04 -1.86 32.37
C ALA A 503 19.27 -2.94 33.16
N HIS A 504 19.39 -4.19 32.73
CA HIS A 504 18.76 -5.29 33.44
C HIS A 504 19.38 -5.50 34.82
N GLN A 505 20.71 -5.39 34.95
CA GLN A 505 21.40 -5.42 36.24
C GLN A 505 20.94 -4.29 37.16
N GLN A 506 20.79 -3.07 36.63
CA GLN A 506 20.27 -1.94 37.39
C GLN A 506 18.83 -2.19 37.86
N GLN A 507 17.98 -2.74 37.00
CA GLN A 507 16.61 -3.10 37.37
C GLN A 507 16.58 -4.20 38.45
N MET A 508 17.45 -5.20 38.35
CA MET A 508 17.59 -6.24 39.38
C MET A 508 18.07 -5.69 40.71
N GLN A 509 18.97 -4.70 40.71
CA GLN A 509 19.39 -4.00 41.93
C GLN A 509 18.26 -3.20 42.57
N LEU A 510 17.41 -2.55 41.76
CA LEU A 510 16.21 -1.87 42.28
C LEU A 510 15.25 -2.87 42.94
N PHE A 511 15.01 -4.02 42.32
CA PHE A 511 14.17 -5.06 42.92
C PHE A 511 14.79 -5.68 44.17
N ALA A 512 16.11 -5.88 44.19
CA ALA A 512 16.83 -6.34 45.38
C ALA A 512 16.73 -5.31 46.53
N ALA A 513 16.83 -4.01 46.24
CA ALA A 513 16.66 -2.95 47.25
C ALA A 513 15.22 -2.91 47.82
N VAL A 514 14.21 -3.08 46.96
CA VAL A 514 12.80 -3.19 47.39
C VAL A 514 12.61 -4.44 48.24
N ALA A 515 13.15 -5.59 47.80
CA ALA A 515 13.07 -6.84 48.55
C ALA A 515 13.71 -6.72 49.94
N ALA A 516 14.90 -6.12 50.04
CA ALA A 516 15.55 -5.84 51.31
C ALA A 516 14.68 -4.94 52.20
N SER A 517 14.12 -3.86 51.64
CA SER A 517 13.21 -2.98 52.39
C SER A 517 11.95 -3.69 52.86
N VAL A 518 11.41 -4.63 52.07
CA VAL A 518 10.25 -5.46 52.48
C VAL A 518 10.66 -6.43 53.59
N SER A 519 11.80 -7.09 53.48
CA SER A 519 12.34 -7.98 54.53
C SER A 519 12.54 -7.23 55.84
N ASP A 520 13.13 -6.02 55.79
CA ASP A 520 13.35 -5.17 56.97
C ASP A 520 12.04 -4.81 57.70
N MET A 521 10.89 -4.79 57.00
CA MET A 521 9.58 -4.55 57.63
C MET A 521 9.12 -5.71 58.54
N PHE A 522 9.65 -6.92 58.35
CA PHE A 522 9.26 -8.12 59.09
C PHE A 522 10.25 -8.53 60.18
N ASP A 523 11.39 -7.85 60.30
CA ASP A 523 12.41 -8.14 61.32
C ASP A 523 12.05 -7.67 62.75
N GLY A 524 10.82 -7.18 62.96
CA GLY A 524 10.27 -6.80 64.27
C GLY A 524 9.26 -7.82 64.84
N ASP A 525 9.68 -8.58 65.86
CA ASP A 525 8.87 -9.26 66.89
C ASP A 525 7.86 -10.38 66.53
N VAL A 526 7.63 -10.74 65.26
CA VAL A 526 6.70 -11.85 64.90
C VAL A 526 7.43 -13.16 64.55
N ALA A 527 8.73 -13.26 64.85
CA ALA A 527 9.64 -14.33 64.43
C ALA A 527 9.38 -15.76 64.97
N SER A 528 8.20 -16.07 65.49
CA SER A 528 7.95 -17.39 66.10
C SER A 528 7.03 -18.32 65.33
N ARG A 529 6.25 -17.87 64.34
CA ARG A 529 5.32 -18.77 63.60
C ARG A 529 4.96 -18.25 62.21
N ASP A 530 5.76 -18.55 61.20
CA ASP A 530 5.25 -19.06 59.91
C ASP A 530 6.36 -19.36 58.90
N GLU A 531 6.11 -20.38 58.08
CA GLU A 531 6.91 -20.92 56.98
C GLU A 531 7.02 -19.93 55.80
N GLY A 532 7.65 -18.77 56.01
CA GLY A 532 7.99 -17.85 54.92
C GLY A 532 9.00 -18.47 53.95
N TYR A 533 8.99 -18.03 52.69
CA TYR A 533 9.95 -18.41 51.64
C TYR A 533 11.07 -17.36 51.49
N PRO A 534 12.07 -17.28 52.38
CA PRO A 534 13.14 -16.28 52.30
C PRO A 534 13.98 -16.43 51.02
N GLU A 535 14.06 -17.64 50.46
CA GLU A 535 14.75 -17.92 49.19
C GLU A 535 14.12 -17.18 48.00
N ALA A 536 12.86 -16.74 48.08
CA ALA A 536 12.21 -15.98 47.01
C ALA A 536 12.82 -14.58 46.80
N PHE A 537 13.64 -14.11 47.75
CA PHE A 537 14.27 -12.79 47.73
C PHE A 537 15.81 -12.84 47.70
N ASP A 538 16.41 -14.02 47.54
CA ASP A 538 17.87 -14.15 47.42
C ASP A 538 18.34 -13.80 46.00
N PHE A 539 18.61 -12.52 45.78
CA PHE A 539 19.28 -12.03 44.57
C PHE A 539 20.79 -12.13 44.78
N LYS A 540 21.43 -13.15 44.18
CA LYS A 540 22.90 -13.34 44.19
C LYS A 540 23.63 -12.01 44.03
N ASP A 541 24.59 -11.72 44.93
CA ASP A 541 25.38 -10.48 44.97
C ASP A 541 25.84 -10.01 43.58
N ILE A 542 25.11 -9.04 43.01
CA ILE A 542 25.51 -8.36 41.77
C ILE A 542 26.32 -7.14 42.19
N HIS A 543 27.65 -7.22 42.10
CA HIS A 543 28.51 -6.08 42.37
C HIS A 543 28.06 -4.85 41.57
N PRO A 544 27.74 -3.72 42.24
CA PRO A 544 27.26 -2.54 41.56
C PRO A 544 28.37 -1.96 40.69
N ALA A 545 28.20 -2.04 39.37
CA ALA A 545 28.99 -1.26 38.45
C ALA A 545 28.73 0.22 38.78
N LYS A 546 29.75 0.94 39.27
CA LYS A 546 29.67 2.39 39.51
C LYS A 546 29.34 3.09 38.19
N GLN A 547 28.05 3.40 37.97
CA GLN A 547 27.60 4.20 36.84
C GLN A 547 27.42 5.65 37.29
N THR A 548 28.35 6.51 36.89
CA THR A 548 28.27 7.97 37.01
C THR A 548 27.77 8.63 35.72
N HIS A 549 27.12 7.88 34.84
CA HIS A 549 26.76 8.39 33.53
C HIS A 549 25.41 9.10 33.56
N GLU A 550 25.45 10.43 33.51
CA GLU A 550 24.43 11.18 32.78
C GLU A 550 24.19 10.45 31.45
N ALA A 551 22.95 10.05 31.17
CA ALA A 551 22.59 9.40 29.92
C ALA A 551 22.85 10.40 28.78
N LYS A 552 24.05 10.34 28.23
CA LYS A 552 24.44 11.13 27.06
C LYS A 552 23.97 10.37 25.83
N ASP A 553 23.56 11.11 24.80
CA ASP A 553 23.24 10.59 23.47
C ASP A 553 24.45 9.92 22.76
N GLU A 554 25.60 9.87 23.44
CA GLU A 554 26.84 9.31 22.97
C GLU A 554 26.86 7.80 23.24
N TRP A 555 27.14 7.02 22.19
CA TRP A 555 27.37 5.58 22.25
C TRP A 555 28.88 5.32 22.10
N PRO A 556 29.69 5.55 23.15
CA PRO A 556 31.14 5.45 23.08
C PRO A 556 31.63 4.03 22.73
N GLU A 557 30.79 3.03 22.97
CA GLU A 557 31.07 1.63 22.66
C GLU A 557 31.05 1.34 21.14
N ILE A 558 30.36 2.20 20.37
CA ILE A 558 30.26 2.06 18.93
C ILE A 558 31.37 2.91 18.30
N PRO A 559 32.34 2.30 17.59
CA PRO A 559 33.34 3.08 16.87
C PRO A 559 32.62 3.89 15.80
N THR A 560 32.68 5.21 15.93
CA THR A 560 32.27 6.06 14.82
C THR A 560 33.37 5.98 13.78
N LYS A 561 33.02 5.49 12.58
CA LYS A 561 33.90 5.66 11.41
C LYS A 561 34.29 7.14 11.39
N PRO A 562 35.59 7.46 11.38
CA PRO A 562 36.02 8.85 11.43
C PRO A 562 35.32 9.58 10.29
N PRO A 563 34.87 10.83 10.51
CA PRO A 563 34.36 11.64 9.42
C PRO A 563 35.40 11.59 8.30
N MET A 564 34.92 11.59 7.04
CA MET A 564 35.81 11.57 5.89
C MET A 564 36.99 12.51 6.16
N PRO A 565 38.23 12.00 6.14
CA PRO A 565 39.37 12.78 6.55
C PRO A 565 39.36 14.06 5.74
N LYS A 566 39.59 15.19 6.40
CA LYS A 566 39.81 16.45 5.68
C LYS A 566 40.86 16.14 4.64
N LEU A 567 40.50 16.26 3.36
CA LEU A 567 41.37 15.96 2.24
C LEU A 567 42.42 17.08 2.16
N LYS A 568 43.31 17.12 3.14
CA LYS A 568 44.37 18.11 3.33
C LYS A 568 45.54 17.37 3.94
N GLY A 569 46.63 17.26 3.19
CA GLY A 569 47.86 16.63 3.66
C GLY A 569 48.71 16.10 2.51
N PRO A 570 50.04 16.13 2.64
CA PRO A 570 50.94 15.46 1.70
C PRO A 570 50.69 13.94 1.70
N GLY A 571 50.91 13.28 0.56
CA GLY A 571 50.80 11.82 0.44
C GLY A 571 49.37 11.26 0.28
N LEU A 572 48.36 12.13 0.14
CA LEU A 572 46.97 11.71 -0.06
C LEU A 572 46.61 11.72 -1.55
N THR A 573 46.21 10.57 -2.09
CA THR A 573 45.71 10.45 -3.46
C THR A 573 44.21 10.17 -3.45
N VAL A 574 43.46 10.85 -4.32
CA VAL A 574 42.00 10.72 -4.40
C VAL A 574 41.60 10.24 -5.79
N GLU A 575 40.98 9.08 -5.86
CA GLU A 575 40.40 8.53 -7.08
C GLU A 575 38.87 8.68 -7.03
N GLU A 576 38.32 9.51 -7.92
CA GLU A 576 36.88 9.73 -8.02
C GLU A 576 36.25 8.68 -8.93
N LYS A 577 35.57 7.70 -8.33
CA LYS A 577 34.73 6.75 -9.04
C LYS A 577 33.31 7.30 -9.20
N ARG A 578 32.48 6.63 -9.99
CA ARG A 578 31.12 7.10 -10.34
C ARG A 578 30.24 7.36 -9.11
N GLN A 579 30.19 6.43 -8.16
CA GLN A 579 29.37 6.53 -6.95
C GLN A 579 30.19 6.46 -5.65
N LYS A 580 31.51 6.32 -5.78
CA LYS A 580 32.42 6.18 -4.66
C LYS A 580 33.61 7.11 -4.83
N VAL A 581 34.20 7.50 -3.72
CA VAL A 581 35.48 8.19 -3.67
C VAL A 581 36.43 7.26 -2.96
N VAL A 582 37.56 6.99 -3.58
CA VAL A 582 38.63 6.22 -2.98
C VAL A 582 39.71 7.20 -2.56
N VAL A 583 40.08 7.17 -1.28
CA VAL A 583 41.24 7.91 -0.78
C VAL A 583 42.30 6.89 -0.41
N VAL A 584 43.51 7.10 -0.91
CA VAL A 584 44.68 6.32 -0.51
C VAL A 584 45.60 7.25 0.27
N LYS A 585 45.85 6.90 1.53
CA LYS A 585 46.73 7.63 2.44
C LYS A 585 47.69 6.63 3.08
N ASP A 586 48.98 6.86 2.97
CA ASP A 586 50.02 5.99 3.56
C ASP A 586 49.89 4.51 3.11
N GLY A 587 49.41 4.29 1.88
CA GLY A 587 49.14 2.95 1.33
C GLY A 587 47.81 2.33 1.76
N GLU A 588 47.11 2.91 2.73
CA GLU A 588 45.78 2.46 3.16
C GLU A 588 44.70 3.02 2.21
N LYS A 589 43.95 2.11 1.58
CA LYS A 589 42.86 2.45 0.67
C LYS A 589 41.54 2.42 1.41
N THR A 590 40.86 3.54 1.41
CA THR A 590 39.55 3.72 2.04
C THR A 590 38.52 4.18 1.00
N GLU A 591 37.33 3.58 1.02
CA GLU A 591 36.25 3.93 0.11
C GLU A 591 35.10 4.62 0.86
N TRP A 592 34.53 5.65 0.25
CA TRP A 592 33.32 6.33 0.73
C TRP A 592 32.29 6.43 -0.38
N ALA A 593 31.02 6.31 -0.02
CA ALA A 593 29.93 6.68 -0.92
C ALA A 593 30.00 8.19 -1.25
N LYS A 594 29.71 8.55 -2.49
CA LYS A 594 29.71 9.93 -2.95
C LYS A 594 28.46 10.67 -2.48
N THR A 595 28.43 11.07 -1.20
CA THR A 595 27.40 11.94 -0.61
C THR A 595 27.72 13.41 -0.88
N PRO A 596 26.79 14.35 -0.64
CA PRO A 596 27.09 15.77 -0.85
C PRO A 596 28.13 16.30 0.13
N ALA A 597 28.20 15.79 1.36
CA ALA A 597 29.29 16.08 2.30
C ALA A 597 30.66 15.68 1.73
N VAL A 598 30.74 14.49 1.11
CA VAL A 598 31.95 14.01 0.43
C VAL A 598 32.30 14.89 -0.77
N VAL A 599 31.31 15.32 -1.57
CA VAL A 599 31.53 16.25 -2.70
C VAL A 599 32.04 17.61 -2.23
N ARG A 600 31.54 18.14 -1.11
CA ARG A 600 32.05 19.37 -0.50
C ARG A 600 33.54 19.26 -0.13
N GLN A 601 33.94 18.13 0.47
CA GLN A 601 35.35 17.88 0.78
C GLN A 601 36.20 17.74 -0.49
N LEU A 602 35.70 17.05 -1.52
CA LEU A 602 36.38 16.94 -2.81
C LEU A 602 36.58 18.29 -3.50
N ARG A 603 35.57 19.16 -3.45
CA ARG A 603 35.66 20.52 -4.00
C ARG A 603 36.73 21.31 -3.28
N ALA A 604 36.75 21.25 -1.94
CA ALA A 604 37.77 21.91 -1.13
C ALA A 604 39.19 21.38 -1.42
N TYR A 605 39.34 20.07 -1.63
CA TYR A 605 40.62 19.45 -2.01
C TYR A 605 41.14 19.92 -3.37
N LYS A 606 40.27 19.93 -4.39
CA LYS A 606 40.61 20.37 -5.75
C LYS A 606 40.99 21.85 -5.81
N GLN A 607 40.39 22.68 -4.94
CA GLN A 607 40.78 24.09 -4.82
C GLN A 607 42.16 24.29 -4.20
N THR A 608 42.60 23.39 -3.32
CA THR A 608 43.93 23.47 -2.70
C THR A 608 45.02 22.75 -3.49
N ASN A 609 44.66 21.84 -4.40
CA ASN A 609 45.58 21.03 -5.21
C ASN A 609 45.10 21.02 -6.68
N PRO A 610 45.32 22.12 -7.43
CA PRO A 610 44.84 22.27 -8.80
C PRO A 610 45.52 21.34 -9.82
#